data_AF-A0A7C6E9T7-F1
#
_entry.id   AF-A0A7C6E9T7-F1
#
_cell.length_a   1.000
_cell.length_b   1.000
_cell.length_c   1.000
_cell.angle_alpha   90.00
_cell.angle_beta   90.00
_cell.angle_gamma   90.00
#
_symmetry.space_group_name_H-M   'P 1'
#
loop_
_entity.id
_entity.type
_entity.pdbx_description
1 polymer ?
#
loop_
_entity_poly.entity_id
_entity_poly.type
_entity_poly.pdbx_seq_one_letter_code
_entity_poly.pdbx_strand_id
1 'polypeptide(L)'
;EGELVITTLTREGLPLIRYRTKDITKIISRNKCDCGRTHLRVSRLKGRTDDMLKVKGVNFYPSQIEQILLQYKTIGPYYQIVLENSKGKDEITIILEKINGFSAELKNRLENALYDLLGFHCILQVVPENTIQRTPGKMVRVIDKRKK
;
A
#
# COMPACT_ATOMS: atom_id res chain seq x y z
N GLU A 1 -8.25 7.88 13.81
CA GLU A 1 -7.59 6.81 13.02
C GLU A 1 -6.51 6.19 13.90
N GLY A 2 -6.26 4.89 13.82
CA GLY A 2 -5.28 4.21 14.70
C GLY A 2 -5.11 2.71 14.42
N GLU A 3 -4.22 2.07 15.18
CA GLU A 3 -3.99 0.62 15.13
C GLU A 3 -5.18 -0.15 15.72
N LEU A 4 -5.64 -1.19 15.04
CA LEU A 4 -6.67 -2.09 15.54
C LEU A 4 -6.08 -3.02 16.61
N VAL A 5 -6.70 -3.00 17.79
CA VAL A 5 -6.36 -3.89 18.91
C VAL A 5 -7.58 -4.75 19.22
N ILE A 6 -7.39 -6.07 19.26
CA ILE A 6 -8.49 -7.02 19.42
C ILE A 6 -8.35 -7.87 20.69
N THR A 7 -9.48 -8.25 21.27
CA THR A 7 -9.58 -9.25 22.33
C THR A 7 -10.63 -10.28 21.91
N THR A 8 -10.29 -11.56 21.94
CA THR A 8 -11.26 -12.63 21.66
C THR A 8 -12.12 -12.86 22.90
N LEU A 9 -13.44 -12.75 22.77
CA LEU A 9 -14.36 -12.90 23.91
C LEU A 9 -14.91 -14.32 24.09
N THR A 10 -14.96 -15.11 23.01
CA THR A 10 -15.62 -16.43 23.00
C THR A 10 -14.67 -17.58 22.65
N ARG A 11 -13.37 -17.29 22.46
CA ARG A 11 -12.38 -18.29 22.03
C ARG A 11 -11.71 -18.93 23.24
N GLU A 12 -11.91 -20.24 23.43
CA GLU A 12 -11.34 -21.00 24.55
C GLU A 12 -9.91 -21.47 24.26
N GLY A 13 -9.62 -21.91 23.03
CA GLY A 13 -8.26 -22.28 22.61
C GLY A 13 -7.43 -21.06 22.17
N LEU A 14 -6.29 -20.81 22.83
CA LEU A 14 -5.39 -19.68 22.54
C LEU A 14 -6.11 -18.32 22.59
N PRO A 15 -6.73 -17.87 23.70
CA PRO A 15 -7.37 -16.56 23.74
C PRO A 15 -6.37 -15.42 23.48
N LEU A 16 -6.78 -14.40 22.73
CA LEU A 16 -6.00 -13.18 22.49
C LEU A 16 -6.52 -12.06 23.38
N ILE A 17 -5.62 -11.42 24.13
CA ILE A 17 -5.93 -10.28 24.99
C ILE A 17 -5.14 -9.08 24.48
N ARG A 18 -5.86 -8.02 24.08
CA ARG A 18 -5.27 -6.78 23.55
C ARG A 18 -4.21 -7.03 22.48
N TYR A 19 -4.49 -7.99 21.59
CA TYR A 19 -3.59 -8.35 20.51
C TYR A 19 -3.51 -7.21 19.49
N ARG A 20 -2.27 -6.80 19.25
CA ARG A 20 -1.89 -5.71 18.34
C ARG A 20 -1.82 -6.24 16.92
N THR A 21 -2.85 -5.99 16.10
CA THR A 21 -2.89 -6.54 14.74
C THR A 21 -1.93 -5.83 13.78
N LYS A 22 -1.44 -4.65 14.19
CA LYS A 22 -0.67 -3.72 13.35
C LYS A 22 -1.48 -3.08 12.23
N ASP A 23 -2.74 -3.42 12.01
CA ASP A 23 -3.55 -2.82 10.94
C ASP A 23 -4.06 -1.43 11.32
N ILE A 24 -3.98 -0.49 10.39
CA ILE A 24 -4.52 0.87 10.54
C ILE A 24 -5.95 0.93 10.01
N THR A 25 -6.87 1.41 10.85
CA THR A 25 -8.25 1.70 10.45
C THR A 25 -8.80 2.90 11.23
N LYS A 26 -10.06 3.25 10.96
CA LYS A 26 -10.82 4.25 11.71
C LYS A 26 -12.24 3.75 11.96
N ILE A 27 -12.81 4.18 13.08
CA ILE A 27 -14.24 4.02 13.35
C ILE A 27 -14.99 4.95 12.40
N ILE A 28 -15.88 4.38 11.56
CA ILE A 28 -16.76 5.14 10.68
C ILE A 28 -17.93 5.70 11.47
N SER A 29 -18.56 4.87 12.30
CA SER A 29 -19.74 5.24 13.06
C SER A 29 -19.99 4.28 14.22
N ARG A 30 -20.56 4.83 15.30
CA ARG A 30 -21.09 4.08 16.45
C ARG A 30 -22.61 3.91 16.39
N ASN A 31 -23.27 4.55 15.41
CA ASN A 31 -24.72 4.51 15.26
C ASN A 31 -25.17 3.21 14.59
N LYS A 32 -26.45 2.85 14.83
CA LYS A 32 -27.13 1.75 14.14
C LYS A 32 -26.96 1.91 12.62
N CYS A 33 -26.59 0.82 11.95
CA CYS A 33 -26.48 0.77 10.50
C CYS A 33 -27.87 0.62 9.88
N ASP A 34 -28.04 1.09 8.64
CA ASP A 34 -29.30 0.97 7.88
C ASP A 34 -29.77 -0.49 7.73
N CYS A 35 -28.85 -1.47 7.82
CA CYS A 35 -29.19 -2.90 7.86
C CYS A 35 -29.74 -3.41 9.22
N GLY A 36 -29.89 -2.53 10.21
CA GLY A 36 -30.42 -2.85 11.53
C GLY A 36 -29.39 -3.21 12.61
N ARG A 37 -28.14 -3.54 12.23
CA ARG A 37 -27.09 -3.93 13.18
C ARG A 37 -26.61 -2.76 14.04
N THR A 38 -26.30 -3.05 15.30
CA THR A 38 -25.80 -2.10 16.31
C THR A 38 -24.29 -2.21 16.54
N HIS A 39 -23.59 -3.10 15.83
CA HIS A 39 -22.15 -3.24 15.94
C HIS A 39 -21.39 -2.03 15.40
N LEU A 40 -20.21 -1.78 15.98
CA LEU A 40 -19.29 -0.74 15.57
C LEU A 40 -18.91 -0.91 14.08
N ARG A 41 -18.93 0.17 13.31
CA ARG A 41 -18.48 0.16 11.90
C ARG A 41 -17.08 0.72 11.79
N VAL A 42 -16.18 0.00 11.13
CA VAL A 42 -14.81 0.41 10.86
C VAL A 42 -14.56 0.51 9.35
N SER A 43 -13.62 1.36 8.96
CA SER A 43 -13.19 1.51 7.57
C SER A 43 -12.43 0.28 7.09
N ARG A 44 -12.36 0.12 5.76
CA ARG A 44 -11.37 -0.78 5.14
C ARG A 44 -9.99 -0.51 5.74
N LEU A 45 -9.22 -1.57 5.95
CA LEU A 45 -7.85 -1.49 6.46
C LEU A 45 -7.03 -0.66 5.47
N LYS A 46 -6.36 0.38 5.98
CA LYS A 46 -5.55 1.30 5.18
C LYS A 46 -4.16 0.73 4.86
N GLY A 47 -3.64 -0.11 5.75
CA GLY A 47 -2.31 -0.69 5.69
C GLY A 47 -1.90 -1.17 7.07
N ARG A 48 -0.64 -1.57 7.24
CA ARG A 48 -0.10 -1.95 8.55
C ARG A 48 0.94 -0.96 9.05
N THR A 49 0.99 -0.73 10.35
CA THR A 49 1.99 0.09 11.07
C THR A 49 3.43 -0.32 10.77
N ASP A 50 3.68 -1.60 10.49
CA ASP A 50 5.00 -2.15 10.14
C ASP A 50 5.30 -2.10 8.63
N ASP A 51 4.30 -1.88 7.77
CA ASP A 51 4.48 -1.73 6.32
C ASP A 51 4.76 -0.27 5.90
N MET A 52 4.86 0.66 6.85
CA MET A 52 5.14 2.07 6.59
C MET A 52 6.56 2.25 6.07
N LEU A 53 6.71 2.88 4.91
CA LEU A 53 7.99 3.22 4.32
C LEU A 53 8.37 4.65 4.69
N LYS A 54 9.62 4.84 5.12
CA LYS A 54 10.23 6.15 5.32
C LYS A 54 11.34 6.35 4.31
N VAL A 55 11.17 7.32 3.43
CA VAL A 55 12.13 7.66 2.38
C VAL A 55 12.22 9.18 2.26
N LYS A 56 13.43 9.73 2.21
CA LYS A 56 13.68 11.18 2.16
C LYS A 56 12.91 11.99 3.22
N GLY A 57 12.70 11.41 4.41
CA GLY A 57 11.98 12.05 5.51
C GLY A 57 10.44 11.99 5.42
N VAL A 58 9.87 11.46 4.35
CA VAL A 58 8.43 11.30 4.16
C VAL A 58 8.00 9.89 4.52
N ASN A 59 6.89 9.79 5.26
CA ASN A 59 6.25 8.53 5.64
C ASN A 59 5.07 8.24 4.71
N PHE A 60 5.04 7.07 4.09
CA PHE A 60 3.93 6.64 3.25
C PHE A 60 3.74 5.12 3.32
N TYR A 61 2.55 4.66 2.92
CA TYR A 61 2.22 3.24 2.84
C TYR A 61 2.20 2.77 1.38
N PRO A 62 2.68 1.54 1.08
CA PRO A 62 2.57 0.94 -0.25
C PRO A 62 1.14 0.94 -0.81
N SER A 63 0.13 0.85 0.05
CA SER A 63 -1.29 0.89 -0.33
C SER A 63 -1.74 2.24 -0.89
N GLN A 64 -1.08 3.35 -0.53
CA GLN A 64 -1.37 4.66 -1.12
C GLN A 64 -0.91 4.73 -2.57
N ILE A 65 0.25 4.15 -2.88
CA ILE A 65 0.73 3.99 -4.26
C ILE A 65 -0.22 3.06 -5.03
N GLU A 66 -0.61 1.94 -4.44
CA GLU A 66 -1.59 1.02 -5.03
C GLU A 66 -2.90 1.74 -5.40
N GLN A 67 -3.41 2.58 -4.50
CA GLN A 67 -4.64 3.35 -4.74
C GLN A 67 -4.51 4.32 -5.92
N ILE A 68 -3.33 4.88 -6.17
CA ILE A 68 -3.08 5.72 -7.36
C ILE A 68 -3.06 4.84 -8.61
N LEU A 69 -2.32 3.74 -8.59
CA LEU A 69 -2.16 2.85 -9.74
C LEU A 69 -3.50 2.22 -10.16
N LEU A 70 -4.32 1.78 -9.20
CA LEU A 70 -5.63 1.14 -9.45
C LEU A 70 -6.69 2.08 -10.06
N GLN A 71 -6.44 3.39 -10.14
CA GLN A 71 -7.36 4.32 -10.82
C GLN A 71 -7.33 4.17 -12.34
N TYR A 72 -6.29 3.53 -12.89
CA TYR A 72 -6.06 3.46 -14.32
C TYR A 72 -6.18 2.03 -14.84
N LYS A 73 -7.17 1.79 -15.72
CA LYS A 73 -7.45 0.47 -16.30
C LYS A 73 -6.36 -0.06 -17.23
N THR A 74 -5.46 0.81 -17.67
CA THR A 74 -4.36 0.50 -18.59
C THR A 74 -3.08 0.09 -17.87
N ILE A 75 -3.12 -0.02 -16.53
CA ILE A 75 -2.04 -0.50 -15.69
C ILE A 75 -2.40 -1.91 -15.20
N GLY A 76 -1.43 -2.82 -15.30
CA GLY A 76 -1.54 -4.18 -14.81
C GLY A 76 -1.73 -4.25 -13.29
N PRO A 77 -2.30 -5.34 -12.76
CA PRO A 77 -2.49 -5.50 -11.32
C PRO A 77 -1.17 -5.69 -10.57
N TYR A 78 -0.08 -6.02 -11.28
CA TYR A 78 1.24 -6.26 -10.74
C TYR A 78 2.09 -4.98 -10.79
N TYR A 79 2.66 -4.64 -9.64
CA TYR A 79 3.62 -3.56 -9.47
C TYR A 79 4.58 -3.93 -8.34
N GLN A 80 5.75 -3.30 -8.35
CA GLN A 80 6.79 -3.47 -7.36
C GLN A 80 7.41 -2.11 -7.00
N ILE A 81 7.66 -1.90 -5.71
CA ILE A 81 8.35 -0.73 -5.17
C ILE A 81 9.75 -1.21 -4.77
N VAL A 82 10.77 -0.62 -5.38
CA VAL A 82 12.17 -0.91 -5.07
C VAL A 82 12.77 0.31 -4.38
N LEU A 83 13.31 0.09 -3.19
CA LEU A 83 14.05 1.11 -2.43
C LEU A 83 15.52 0.81 -2.51
N GLU A 84 16.31 1.77 -3.00
CA GLU A 84 17.75 1.65 -3.17
C GLU A 84 18.45 2.86 -2.57
N ASN A 85 19.69 2.68 -2.12
CA ASN A 85 20.54 3.81 -1.75
C ASN A 85 21.56 4.04 -2.86
N SER A 86 21.35 5.10 -3.65
CA SER A 86 22.23 5.48 -4.76
C SER A 86 23.01 6.72 -4.36
N LYS A 87 24.34 6.58 -4.26
CA LYS A 87 25.26 7.69 -3.91
C LYS A 87 24.89 8.42 -2.61
N GLY A 88 24.43 7.69 -1.59
CA GLY A 88 24.05 8.27 -0.30
C GLY A 88 22.66 8.90 -0.26
N LYS A 89 21.88 8.81 -1.34
CA LYS A 89 20.49 9.25 -1.40
C LYS A 89 19.57 8.04 -1.56
N ASP A 90 18.50 8.01 -0.78
CA ASP A 90 17.45 7.02 -0.98
C ASP A 90 16.70 7.33 -2.29
N GLU A 91 16.60 6.35 -3.17
CA GLU A 91 15.84 6.38 -4.40
C GLU A 91 14.68 5.38 -4.32
N ILE A 92 13.55 5.77 -4.91
CA ILE A 92 12.38 4.91 -5.06
C ILE A 92 12.19 4.66 -6.54
N THR A 93 12.11 3.39 -6.91
CA THR A 93 11.69 2.96 -8.24
C THR A 93 10.35 2.23 -8.12
N ILE A 94 9.35 2.72 -8.85
CA ILE A 94 8.04 2.06 -8.98
C ILE A 94 8.03 1.37 -10.33
N ILE A 95 8.05 0.05 -10.31
CA ILE A 95 7.97 -0.80 -11.50
C ILE A 95 6.50 -1.20 -11.66
N LEU A 96 5.89 -0.89 -12.80
CA LEU A 96 4.52 -1.27 -13.12
C LEU A 96 4.43 -1.97 -14.46
N GLU A 97 3.55 -2.96 -14.56
CA GLU A 97 3.20 -3.58 -15.82
C GLU A 97 2.19 -2.72 -16.58
N LYS A 98 2.42 -2.47 -17.86
CA LYS A 98 1.42 -1.82 -18.71
C LYS A 98 0.54 -2.85 -19.42
N ILE A 99 -0.74 -2.52 -19.56
CA ILE A 99 -1.68 -3.20 -20.46
C ILE A 99 -1.88 -2.30 -21.70
N ASN A 100 -2.58 -2.80 -22.71
CA ASN A 100 -3.02 -2.03 -23.88
C ASN A 100 -3.64 -0.68 -23.49
N GLY A 101 -3.21 0.38 -24.18
CA GLY A 101 -3.70 1.75 -23.96
C GLY A 101 -2.85 2.61 -23.02
N PHE A 102 -1.72 2.11 -22.51
CA PHE A 102 -0.78 2.93 -21.75
C PHE A 102 -0.07 3.94 -22.67
N SER A 103 -0.25 5.24 -22.42
CA SER A 103 0.30 6.35 -23.21
C SER A 103 1.37 7.13 -22.44
N ALA A 104 2.16 7.94 -23.16
CA ALA A 104 3.12 8.86 -22.54
C ALA A 104 2.42 9.94 -21.66
N GLU A 105 1.23 10.39 -22.06
CA GLU A 105 0.43 11.32 -21.27
C GLU A 105 -0.01 10.72 -19.92
N LEU A 106 -0.38 9.44 -19.93
CA LEU A 106 -0.72 8.72 -18.70
C LEU A 106 0.52 8.58 -17.80
N LYS A 107 1.69 8.30 -18.38
CA LYS A 107 2.95 8.26 -17.63
C LYS A 107 3.19 9.59 -16.90
N ASN A 108 3.07 10.72 -17.59
CA ASN A 108 3.24 12.05 -16.99
C ASN A 108 2.22 12.32 -15.87
N ARG A 109 0.95 11.93 -16.08
CA ARG A 109 -0.10 12.04 -15.06
C ARG A 109 0.21 11.22 -13.81
N LEU A 110 0.73 10.01 -13.98
CA LEU A 110 1.15 9.13 -12.88
C LEU A 110 2.32 9.74 -12.11
N GLU A 111 3.34 10.23 -12.82
CA GLU A 111 4.49 10.87 -12.19
C GLU A 111 4.08 12.08 -11.35
N ASN A 112 3.13 12.90 -11.84
CA ASN A 112 2.57 14.02 -11.08
C ASN A 112 1.77 13.54 -9.85
N ALA A 113 0.88 12.56 -10.01
CA ALA A 113 0.10 12.03 -8.89
C ALA A 113 0.98 11.38 -7.80
N LEU A 114 2.07 10.72 -8.20
CA LEU A 114 3.05 10.16 -7.29
C LEU A 114 3.87 11.25 -6.60
N TYR A 115 4.22 12.33 -7.31
CA TYR A 115 4.87 13.49 -6.72
C TYR A 115 3.97 14.17 -5.68
N ASP A 116 2.69 14.35 -5.98
CA ASP A 116 1.71 14.95 -5.06
C ASP A 116 1.56 14.12 -3.78
N LEU A 117 1.63 12.78 -3.89
CA LEU A 117 1.58 11.88 -2.73
C LEU A 117 2.89 11.88 -1.93
N LEU A 118 4.03 11.78 -2.60
CA LEU A 118 5.33 11.51 -1.99
C LEU A 118 6.10 12.79 -1.61
N GLY A 119 5.81 13.92 -2.24
CA GLY A 119 6.55 15.17 -2.08
C GLY A 119 7.94 15.18 -2.73
N PHE A 120 8.26 14.17 -3.55
CA PHE A 120 9.51 14.08 -4.30
C PHE A 120 9.36 13.20 -5.54
N HIS A 121 10.25 13.39 -6.53
CA HIS A 121 10.28 12.55 -7.72
C HIS A 121 10.77 11.13 -7.41
N CYS A 122 10.02 10.15 -7.90
CA CYS A 122 10.39 8.73 -7.94
C CYS A 122 10.64 8.30 -9.39
N ILE A 123 11.38 7.22 -9.57
CA ILE A 123 11.65 6.64 -10.88
C ILE A 123 10.47 5.76 -11.26
N LEU A 124 9.77 6.09 -12.35
CA LEU A 124 8.67 5.28 -12.87
C LEU A 124 9.17 4.38 -14.01
N GLN A 125 9.29 3.08 -13.74
CA GLN A 125 9.71 2.08 -14.72
C GLN A 125 8.49 1.31 -15.23
N VAL A 126 8.19 1.48 -16.51
CA VAL A 126 7.05 0.81 -17.16
C VAL A 126 7.56 -0.40 -17.94
N VAL A 127 7.10 -1.59 -17.58
CA VAL A 127 7.51 -2.86 -18.19
C VAL A 127 6.33 -3.55 -18.89
N PRO A 128 6.58 -4.45 -19.86
CA PRO A 128 5.53 -5.27 -20.46
C PRO A 128 4.78 -6.12 -19.42
N GLU A 129 3.55 -6.50 -19.72
CA GLU A 129 2.77 -7.44 -18.91
C GLU A 129 3.52 -8.76 -18.73
N ASN A 130 3.42 -9.38 -17.55
CA ASN A 130 4.11 -10.61 -17.16
C ASN A 130 5.65 -10.49 -16.98
N THR A 131 6.18 -9.29 -16.79
CA THR A 131 7.62 -9.09 -16.51
C THR A 131 7.94 -9.24 -15.02
N ILE A 132 7.00 -8.88 -14.14
CA ILE A 132 7.20 -8.93 -12.69
C ILE A 132 7.05 -10.38 -12.21
N GLN A 133 8.04 -10.88 -11.48
CA GLN A 133 8.04 -12.25 -10.97
C GLN A 133 6.87 -12.51 -10.01
N ARG A 134 6.16 -13.61 -10.25
CA ARG A 134 5.03 -14.07 -9.43
C ARG A 134 5.52 -15.15 -8.48
N THR A 135 5.77 -14.79 -7.23
CA THR A 135 6.14 -15.75 -6.19
C THR A 135 4.89 -16.50 -5.71
N PRO A 136 4.91 -17.84 -5.55
CA PRO A 136 3.81 -18.56 -4.91
C PRO A 136 3.65 -18.08 -3.46
N GLY A 137 2.45 -17.63 -3.10
CA GLY A 137 2.13 -17.11 -1.76
C GLY A 137 1.89 -15.59 -1.74
N LYS A 138 2.32 -14.92 -0.67
CA LYS A 138 2.10 -13.48 -0.50
C LYS A 138 3.03 -12.72 -1.45
N MET A 139 2.44 -11.97 -2.37
CA MET A 139 3.19 -11.15 -3.30
C MET A 139 3.99 -10.07 -2.56
N VAL A 140 5.30 -10.05 -2.80
CA VAL A 140 6.21 -9.05 -2.22
C VAL A 140 6.17 -7.79 -3.08
N ARG A 141 5.38 -6.81 -2.63
CA ARG A 141 5.21 -5.51 -3.29
C ARG A 141 6.40 -4.56 -3.06
N VAL A 142 7.17 -4.74 -1.99
CA VAL A 142 8.28 -3.86 -1.61
C VAL A 142 9.57 -4.66 -1.51
N ILE A 143 10.58 -4.24 -2.25
CA ILE A 143 11.96 -4.72 -2.13
C ILE A 143 12.80 -3.58 -1.57
N ASP A 144 13.29 -3.75 -0.34
CA ASP A 144 14.22 -2.78 0.27
C ASP A 144 15.66 -3.28 0.15
N LYS A 145 16.44 -2.66 -0.73
CA LYS A 145 17.85 -2.95 -0.96
C LYS A 145 18.78 -1.94 -0.27
N ARG A 146 18.26 -1.04 0.56
CA ARG A 146 19.10 -0.11 1.33
C ARG A 146 19.96 -0.92 2.31
N LYS A 147 21.22 -0.52 2.47
CA LYS A 147 22.10 -1.11 3.49
C LYS A 147 21.51 -0.77 4.87
N LYS A 148 21.25 -1.80 5.69
CA LYS A 148 20.84 -1.63 7.09
C LYS A 148 22.02 -1.19 7.95
#